data_AF-A0A934YIH3-F1
#
_entry.id   AF-A0A934YIH3-F1
#
_cell.length_a   1.000
_cell.length_b   1.000
_cell.length_c   1.000
_cell.angle_alpha   90.00
_cell.angle_beta   90.00
_cell.angle_gamma   90.00
#
_symmetry.space_group_name_H-M   'P 1'
#
loop_
_entity.id
_entity.type
_entity.pdbx_description
1 polymer ?
#
loop_
_entity_poly.entity_id
_entity_poly.type
_entity_poly.pdbx_seq_one_letter_code
_entity_poly.pdbx_strand_id
1 'polypeptide(L)' 'MSAPQYTEAEVERLWASYRAGAPTVCPADGANVALSIDGTRAYRLSCTHCGVGSSWFTSAQDGILVRVAMPPITR' A
#
# COMPACT_ATOMS: atom_id res chain seq x y z
N MET A 1 -4.56 -16.59 9.08
CA MET A 1 -5.55 -15.77 8.37
C MET A 1 -4.83 -14.54 7.85
N SER A 2 -4.78 -14.32 6.53
CA SER A 2 -4.14 -13.11 5.98
C SER A 2 -4.94 -11.88 6.41
N ALA A 3 -4.26 -10.83 6.88
CA ALA A 3 -4.92 -9.56 7.16
C ALA A 3 -5.58 -9.03 5.87
N PRO A 4 -6.70 -8.29 5.95
CA PRO A 4 -7.31 -7.66 4.79
C PRO A 4 -6.32 -6.70 4.11
N GLN A 5 -6.21 -6.80 2.79
CA GLN A 5 -5.27 -6.02 1.99
C GLN A 5 -5.96 -5.32 0.83
N TYR A 6 -5.44 -4.16 0.47
CA TYR A 6 -5.79 -3.51 -0.79
C TYR A 6 -5.34 -4.37 -1.97
N THR A 7 -6.16 -4.39 -3.02
CA THR A 7 -5.81 -4.91 -4.33
C THR A 7 -4.74 -4.01 -4.98
N GLU A 8 -3.96 -4.55 -5.92
CA GLU A 8 -2.94 -3.78 -6.63
C GLU A 8 -3.50 -2.51 -7.29
N ALA A 9 -4.66 -2.62 -7.96
CA ALA A 9 -5.34 -1.48 -8.58
C ALA A 9 -5.81 -0.42 -7.56
N GLU A 10 -6.13 -0.80 -6.33
CA GLU A 10 -6.39 0.16 -5.25
C GLU A 10 -5.11 0.84 -4.79
N VAL A 11 -4.02 0.09 -4.64
CA VAL A 11 -2.72 0.66 -4.26
C VAL A 11 -2.22 1.65 -5.31
N GLU A 12 -2.34 1.34 -6.61
CA GLU A 12 -1.98 2.23 -7.71
C GLU A 12 -2.75 3.55 -7.66
N ARG A 13 -4.09 3.47 -7.50
CA ARG A 13 -4.94 4.67 -7.41
C ARG A 13 -4.60 5.52 -6.20
N LEU A 14 -4.47 4.90 -5.02
CA LEU A 14 -4.12 5.60 -3.78
C LEU A 14 -2.74 6.24 -3.87
N TRP A 15 -1.77 5.54 -4.46
CA TRP A 15 -0.42 6.06 -4.67
C TRP A 15 -0.38 7.24 -5.64
N ALA A 16 -1.14 7.15 -6.75
CA ALA A 16 -1.28 8.25 -7.70
C ALA A 16 -1.89 9.49 -7.04
N SER A 17 -2.95 9.33 -6.25
CA SER A 17 -3.57 10.42 -5.48
C SER A 17 -2.59 11.06 -4.50
N TYR A 18 -1.87 10.24 -3.72
CA TYR A 18 -0.85 10.73 -2.80
C TYR A 18 0.23 11.55 -3.52
N ARG A 19 0.76 11.05 -4.64
CA ARG A 19 1.80 11.75 -5.42
C ARG A 19 1.30 13.03 -6.08
N ALA A 20 0.01 13.12 -6.37
CA ALA A 20 -0.63 14.33 -6.87
C ALA A 20 -0.91 15.36 -5.75
N GLY A 21 -0.63 15.04 -4.49
CA GLY A 21 -0.98 15.88 -3.34
C GLY A 21 -2.49 15.89 -3.04
N ALA A 22 -3.24 14.92 -3.56
CA ALA A 22 -4.66 14.80 -3.34
C ALA A 22 -4.97 14.04 -2.04
N PRO A 23 -6.12 14.31 -1.38
CA PRO A 23 -6.59 13.50 -0.26
C PRO A 23 -6.65 12.01 -0.63
N THR A 24 -5.99 11.18 0.17
CA THR A 24 -5.94 9.72 -0.03
C THR A 24 -6.81 9.06 1.03
N VAL A 25 -7.96 8.51 0.61
CA VAL A 25 -8.99 7.94 1.50
C VAL A 25 -9.14 6.44 1.29
N CYS A 26 -9.47 5.72 2.36
CA CYS A 26 -9.65 4.28 2.34
C CYS A 26 -10.90 3.91 1.53
N PRO A 27 -10.80 2.99 0.55
CA PRO A 27 -11.97 2.54 -0.21
C PRO A 27 -13.05 1.84 0.63
N ALA A 28 -12.70 1.31 1.80
CA ALA A 28 -13.61 0.54 2.63
C ALA A 28 -14.51 1.43 3.53
N ASP A 29 -13.96 2.52 4.07
CA ASP A 29 -14.65 3.33 5.09
C ASP A 29 -14.45 4.85 4.93
N GLY A 30 -13.73 5.31 3.91
CA GLY A 30 -13.49 6.72 3.63
C GLY A 30 -12.51 7.42 4.58
N ALA A 31 -11.92 6.72 5.56
CA ALA A 31 -10.97 7.33 6.48
C ALA A 31 -9.61 7.64 5.82
N ASN A 32 -8.78 8.44 6.49
CA ASN A 32 -7.46 8.81 5.97
C ASN A 32 -6.52 7.61 5.87
N VAL A 33 -5.68 7.61 4.84
CA VAL A 33 -4.62 6.61 4.63
C VAL A 33 -3.26 7.19 5.02
N ALA A 34 -2.52 6.47 5.86
CA ALA A 34 -1.15 6.77 6.22
C ALA A 34 -0.15 6.09 5.26
N LEU A 35 0.95 6.78 4.97
CA LEU A 35 2.10 6.23 4.23
C LEU A 35 3.20 5.82 5.22
N SER A 36 3.62 4.56 5.14
CA SER A 36 4.84 4.07 5.80
C SER A 36 5.95 3.92 4.76
N ILE A 37 7.19 4.19 5.17
CA ILE A 37 8.38 4.10 4.33
C ILE A 37 9.38 3.18 5.04
N ASP A 38 9.85 2.15 4.36
CA ASP A 38 11.00 1.36 4.78
C ASP A 38 12.27 1.98 4.20
N GLY A 39 13.38 1.96 4.95
CA GLY A 39 14.67 2.55 4.59
C GLY A 39 15.25 2.04 3.25
N THR A 40 14.64 1.00 2.67
CA THR A 40 14.94 0.43 1.35
C THR A 40 14.15 1.07 0.18
N ARG A 41 13.54 2.24 0.40
CA ARG A 41 12.65 2.93 -0.58
C ARG A 41 11.42 2.09 -0.94
N ALA A 42 10.94 1.30 0.01
CA ALA A 42 9.65 0.62 -0.11
C ALA A 42 8.60 1.40 0.67
N TYR A 43 7.37 1.34 0.18
CA TYR A 43 6.22 2.07 0.67
C TYR A 43 5.11 1.11 1.08
N ARG A 44 4.30 1.51 2.06
CA ARG A 44 3.09 0.80 2.43
C ARG A 44 2.00 1.81 2.76
N LEU A 45 0.81 1.61 2.21
CA LEU A 45 -0.37 2.41 2.49
C LEU A 45 -1.25 1.68 3.50
N SER A 46 -1.77 2.36 4.50
CA SER A 46 -2.61 1.74 5.54
C SER A 46 -3.71 2.69 6.00
N CYS A 47 -4.96 2.19 6.08
CA CYS A 47 -6.07 2.96 6.65
C CYS A 47 -5.81 3.20 8.14
N THR A 48 -6.00 4.44 8.57
CA THR A 48 -5.83 4.85 9.97
C THR A 48 -6.99 4.41 10.88
N HIS A 49 -8.07 3.87 10.29
CA HIS A 49 -9.27 3.46 11.02
C HIS A 49 -9.50 1.95 10.94
N CYS A 50 -9.80 1.38 9.77
CA CYS A 50 -10.07 -0.06 9.65
C CYS A 50 -8.83 -0.96 9.62
N GLY A 51 -7.62 -0.40 9.53
CA GLY A 51 -6.36 -1.14 9.53
C GLY A 51 -6.04 -1.92 8.25
N VAL A 52 -6.91 -1.89 7.24
CA VAL A 52 -6.61 -2.45 5.90
C VAL A 52 -5.39 -1.74 5.32
N GLY A 53 -4.46 -2.51 4.76
CA GLY A 53 -3.24 -1.94 4.19
C GLY A 53 -2.72 -2.72 3.00
N SER A 54 -1.87 -2.07 2.21
CA SER A 54 -1.20 -2.71 1.08
C SER A 54 -0.12 -3.68 1.57
N SER A 55 0.29 -4.59 0.69
CA SER A 55 1.65 -5.14 0.73
C SER A 55 2.67 -4.01 0.52
N TRP A 56 3.93 -4.23 0.91
CA TRP A 56 5.00 -3.29 0.59
C TRP A 56 5.18 -3.19 -0.93
N PHE A 57 5.41 -2.00 -1.46
CA PHE A 57 5.65 -1.79 -2.88
C PHE A 57 6.77 -0.78 -3.11
N THR A 58 7.37 -0.78 -4.29
CA THR A 58 8.29 0.28 -4.72
C THR A 58 7.65 1.10 -5.83
N SER A 59 7.98 2.40 -5.90
CA SER A 59 7.58 3.23 -7.04
C SER A 59 8.44 2.89 -8.25
N ALA A 60 7.81 2.57 -9.38
CA ALA A 60 8.46 2.43 -10.69
C ALA A 60 8.12 3.63 -11.58
N GLN A 61 8.75 3.72 -12.77
CA GLN A 61 8.43 4.76 -13.75
C GLN A 61 6.97 4.65 -14.22
N ASP A 62 6.47 3.43 -14.43
CA ASP A 62 5.15 3.17 -15.01
C ASP A 62 4.09 2.74 -13.98
N GLY A 63 4.35 2.85 -12.68
CA GLY A 63 3.39 2.44 -11.65
C GLY A 63 4.04 2.01 -10.34
N ILE A 64 3.51 0.93 -9.76
CA ILE A 64 4.04 0.31 -8.54
C ILE A 64 4.55 -1.09 -8.84
N LEU A 65 5.51 -1.56 -8.05
CA LEU A 65 5.92 -2.97 -8.02
C LEU A 65 5.62 -3.52 -6.64
N VAL A 66 4.59 -4.35 -6.53
CA VAL A 66 4.22 -4.98 -5.25
C VAL A 66 5.26 -6.03 -4.88
N ARG A 67 5.85 -5.89 -3.68
CA ARG A 67 6.71 -6.91 -3.10
C ARG A 67 5.81 -8.03 -2.58
N VAL A 68 5.69 -9.10 -3.37
CA VAL A 68 5.12 -10.34 -2.86
C VAL A 68 6.07 -10.82 -1.77
N ALA A 69 5.58 -10.94 -0.53
CA ALA A 69 6.35 -11.55 0.53
C ALA A 69 6.75 -12.96 0.07
N MET A 70 8.04 -13.18 -0.19
CA MET A 70 8.54 -14.54 -0.41
C MET A 70 8.11 -15.39 0.80
N PRO A 71 7.51 -16.57 0.60
CA PRO A 71 7.28 -17.46 1.72
C PRO A 71 8.63 -17.74 2.40
N PRO A 72 8.66 -17.85 3.74
CA PRO A 72 9.90 -18.18 4.43
C PRO A 72 10.44 -19.49 3.85
N ILE A 73 11.72 -19.49 3.44
CA ILE A 73 12.41 -20.72 3.05
C ILE A 73 12.50 -21.57 4.31
N THR A 74 11.60 -22.55 4.45
CA THR A 74 11.74 -23.61 5.45
C THR A 74 13.01 -24.41 5.10
N ARG A 75 14.01 -24.33 5.98
CA ARG A 75 15.16 -25.26 6.01
C ARG A 75 14.80 -26.50 6.82
#